data_AF-A0A2E3YG73-F1
#
_entry.id   AF-A0A2E3YG73-F1
#
_cell.length_a   1.000
_cell.length_b   1.000
_cell.length_c   1.000
_cell.angle_alpha   90.00
_cell.angle_beta   90.00
_cell.angle_gamma   90.00
#
_symmetry.space_group_name_H-M   'P 1'
#
loop_
_entity.id
_entity.type
_entity.pdbx_description
1 polymer ?
#
loop_
_entity_poly.entity_id
_entity_poly.type
_entity_poly.pdbx_seq_one_letter_code
_entity_poly.pdbx_strand_id
1 'polypeptide(L)'
;MQSTDRPFWKPPPSTRKDLRQFGLLFTVISSAIAAWMFWRHGVDAATVPAAIAAVLLLVSLVWPVPLKPLWWPWMVFVNVLGFVNSHLLLALVLYLIFTPIGWVLRLTGKRLLDRDFRRSRQILSEGGSLWRRRETPLLDSQHFKRQF
;
A
#
# COMPACT_ATOMS: atom_id res chain seq x y z
N MET A 1 -4.12 22.02 -22.60
CA MET A 1 -4.95 21.19 -21.68
C MET A 1 -5.09 19.80 -22.31
N GLN A 2 -4.45 18.78 -21.73
CA GLN A 2 -4.67 17.37 -22.12
C GLN A 2 -5.00 16.61 -20.83
N SER A 3 -6.28 16.30 -20.62
CA SER A 3 -6.73 15.40 -19.55
C SER A 3 -6.37 13.97 -19.95
N THR A 4 -5.20 13.52 -19.51
CA THR A 4 -4.81 12.12 -19.64
C THR A 4 -5.50 11.30 -18.55
N ASP A 5 -6.74 10.88 -18.80
CA ASP A 5 -7.40 9.80 -18.07
C ASP A 5 -6.71 8.48 -18.43
N ARG A 6 -5.49 8.29 -17.94
CA ARG A 6 -4.76 7.04 -18.07
C ARG A 6 -5.03 6.22 -16.82
N PRO A 7 -5.42 4.94 -16.97
CA PRO A 7 -5.58 4.08 -15.81
C PRO A 7 -4.22 3.93 -15.09
N PHE A 8 -4.26 3.94 -13.76
CA PHE A 8 -3.07 3.99 -12.89
C PHE A 8 -2.05 2.85 -13.13
N TRP A 9 -2.47 1.74 -13.74
CA TRP A 9 -1.60 0.60 -14.06
C TRP A 9 -0.78 0.77 -15.34
N LYS A 10 -1.08 1.75 -16.21
CA LYS A 10 -0.32 1.97 -17.44
C LYS A 10 0.89 2.87 -17.17
N PRO A 11 2.13 2.35 -17.22
CA PRO A 11 3.30 3.19 -17.07
C PRO A 11 3.37 4.24 -18.19
N PRO A 12 3.95 5.42 -17.94
CA PRO A 12 4.13 6.45 -18.96
C PRO A 12 4.93 5.92 -20.16
N PRO A 13 4.81 6.52 -21.36
CA PRO A 13 5.61 6.11 -22.50
C PRO A 13 7.09 6.17 -22.14
N SER A 14 7.82 5.10 -22.47
CA SER A 14 9.23 4.97 -22.11
C SER A 14 10.07 6.05 -22.78
N THR A 15 10.58 7.00 -22.00
CA THR A 15 11.53 7.99 -22.50
C THR A 15 12.93 7.36 -22.56
N ARG A 16 13.77 7.77 -23.52
CA ARG A 16 15.17 7.30 -23.59
C ARG A 16 15.95 7.55 -22.29
N LYS A 17 15.58 8.59 -21.52
CA LYS A 17 16.14 8.90 -20.20
C LYS A 17 15.77 7.86 -19.15
N ASP A 18 14.49 7.45 -19.10
CA ASP A 18 13.98 6.47 -18.13
C ASP A 18 14.63 5.10 -18.31
N LEU A 19 14.85 4.69 -19.58
CA LEU A 19 15.56 3.45 -19.89
C LEU A 19 17.03 3.48 -19.46
N ARG A 20 17.70 4.64 -19.62
CA ARG A 20 19.09 4.82 -19.17
C ARG A 20 19.19 4.82 -17.66
N GLN A 21 18.28 5.49 -16.95
CA GLN A 21 18.24 5.48 -15.49
C GLN A 21 17.98 4.08 -14.95
N PHE A 22 17.04 3.35 -15.56
CA PHE A 22 16.77 1.95 -15.23
C PHE A 22 18.01 1.07 -15.41
N GLY A 23 18.67 1.14 -16.57
CA GLY A 23 19.91 0.40 -16.84
C GLY A 23 21.04 0.77 -15.88
N LEU A 24 21.21 2.05 -15.56
CA LEU A 24 22.22 2.54 -14.61
C LEU A 24 21.95 2.02 -13.19
N LEU A 25 20.69 2.00 -12.74
CA LEU A 25 20.31 1.46 -11.44
C LEU A 25 20.69 -0.03 -11.33
N PHE A 26 20.34 -0.81 -12.35
CA PHE A 26 20.68 -2.24 -12.41
C PHE A 26 22.19 -2.48 -12.48
N THR A 27 22.91 -1.63 -13.22
CA THR A 27 24.38 -1.69 -13.29
C THR A 27 25.01 -1.46 -11.91
N VAL A 28 24.53 -0.45 -11.17
CA VAL A 28 25.03 -0.14 -9.81
C VAL A 28 24.72 -1.30 -8.85
N ILE A 29 23.50 -1.84 -8.88
CA ILE A 29 23.10 -2.96 -8.02
C ILE A 29 23.93 -4.21 -8.34
N SER A 30 24.07 -4.58 -9.61
CA SER A 30 24.90 -5.73 -10.02
C SER A 30 26.37 -5.54 -9.68
N SER A 31 26.91 -4.32 -9.83
CA SER A 31 28.29 -3.99 -9.45
C SER A 31 28.51 -4.11 -7.94
N ALA A 32 27.56 -3.64 -7.11
CA ALA A 32 27.63 -3.78 -5.66
C ALA A 32 27.60 -5.26 -5.22
N ILE A 33 26.76 -6.08 -5.85
CA ILE A 33 26.70 -7.54 -5.58
C ILE A 33 28.01 -8.21 -5.99
N ALA A 34 28.57 -7.86 -7.15
CA ALA A 34 29.86 -8.38 -7.60
C ALA A 34 31.00 -8.00 -6.64
N ALA A 35 31.04 -6.75 -6.18
CA ALA A 35 32.00 -6.28 -5.18
C ALA A 35 31.85 -7.03 -3.84
N TRP A 36 30.61 -7.29 -3.40
CA TRP A 36 30.35 -8.05 -2.19
C TRP A 36 30.76 -9.52 -2.32
N MET A 37 30.46 -10.19 -3.44
CA MET A 37 30.91 -11.56 -3.70
C MET A 37 32.43 -11.65 -3.78
N PHE A 38 33.09 -10.67 -4.41
CA PHE A 38 34.55 -10.58 -4.47
C PHE A 38 35.16 -10.51 -3.06
N TRP A 39 34.56 -9.72 -2.17
CA TRP A 39 34.99 -9.63 -0.77
C TRP A 39 34.79 -10.92 0.03
N ARG A 40 33.79 -11.75 -0.30
CA ARG A 40 33.41 -12.89 0.54
C ARG A 40 34.01 -14.23 0.10
N HIS A 41 34.25 -14.46 -1.19
CA HIS A 41 34.59 -15.80 -1.73
C HIS A 41 35.84 -15.85 -2.63
N GLY A 42 36.56 -14.74 -2.81
CA GLY A 42 37.77 -14.70 -3.64
C GLY A 42 37.50 -14.74 -5.16
N VAL A 43 38.58 -14.69 -5.94
CA VAL A 43 38.57 -14.43 -7.40
C VAL A 43 37.86 -15.51 -8.23
N ASP A 44 37.93 -16.78 -7.83
CA ASP A 44 37.36 -17.89 -8.62
C ASP A 44 35.82 -17.93 -8.61
N ALA A 45 35.18 -17.51 -7.51
CA ALA A 45 33.73 -17.40 -7.42
C ALA A 45 33.19 -16.05 -7.95
N ALA A 46 34.08 -15.07 -8.14
CA ALA A 46 33.73 -13.71 -8.55
C ALA A 46 33.75 -13.51 -10.07
N THR A 47 34.37 -14.40 -10.85
CA THR A 47 34.46 -14.28 -12.32
C THR A 47 33.10 -14.34 -13.01
N VAL A 48 32.23 -15.28 -12.62
CA VAL A 48 30.88 -15.44 -13.18
C VAL A 48 29.99 -14.21 -12.91
N PRO A 49 29.83 -13.72 -11.65
CA PRO A 49 29.04 -12.52 -11.39
C PRO A 49 29.69 -11.24 -11.92
N ALA A 50 31.02 -11.15 -11.99
CA ALA A 50 31.71 -10.01 -12.60
C ALA A 50 31.53 -9.97 -14.13
N ALA A 51 31.56 -11.13 -14.80
CA ALA A 51 31.27 -11.23 -16.23
C ALA A 51 29.80 -10.88 -16.52
N ILE A 52 28.87 -11.35 -15.69
CA ILE A 52 27.45 -10.98 -15.77
C ILE A 52 27.29 -9.47 -15.57
N ALA A 53 27.95 -8.87 -14.57
CA ALA A 53 27.91 -7.42 -14.32
C ALA A 53 28.53 -6.62 -15.48
N ALA A 54 29.63 -7.09 -16.07
CA ALA A 54 30.27 -6.46 -17.23
C ALA A 54 29.39 -6.53 -18.48
N VAL A 55 28.75 -7.68 -18.73
CA VAL A 55 27.78 -7.85 -19.83
C VAL A 55 26.55 -6.97 -19.60
N LEU A 56 26.02 -6.91 -18.38
CA LEU A 56 24.92 -6.00 -18.02
C LEU A 56 25.30 -4.53 -18.20
N LEU A 57 26.53 -4.13 -17.82
CA LEU A 57 27.04 -2.78 -18.01
C LEU A 57 27.19 -2.45 -19.50
N LEU A 58 27.75 -3.36 -20.29
CA LEU A 58 27.88 -3.23 -21.75
C LEU A 58 26.51 -3.14 -22.43
N VAL A 59 25.54 -3.96 -22.04
CA VAL A 59 24.18 -3.95 -22.57
C VAL A 59 23.46 -2.65 -22.16
N SER A 60 23.63 -2.21 -20.91
CA SER A 60 23.07 -0.94 -20.42
C SER A 60 23.66 0.28 -21.15
N LEU A 61 24.93 0.22 -21.56
CA LEU A 61 25.64 1.35 -22.17
C LEU A 61 25.47 1.42 -23.69
N VAL A 62 25.53 0.27 -24.37
CA VAL A 62 25.56 0.20 -25.85
C VAL A 62 24.16 0.06 -26.45
N TRP A 63 23.24 -0.66 -25.79
CA TRP A 63 21.91 -0.94 -26.36
C TRP A 63 20.80 -0.97 -25.28
N PRO A 64 20.20 0.20 -24.94
CA PRO A 64 19.03 0.24 -24.05
C PRO A 64 17.74 -0.27 -24.72
N VAL A 65 17.77 -0.61 -26.02
CA VAL A 65 16.59 -1.01 -26.81
C VAL A 65 16.04 -2.40 -26.42
N PRO A 66 16.85 -3.46 -26.24
CA PRO A 66 16.37 -4.75 -25.73
C PRO A 66 15.84 -4.72 -24.29
N LEU A 67 16.09 -3.66 -23.52
CA LEU A 67 15.53 -3.48 -22.17
C LEU A 67 14.06 -3.03 -22.18
N LYS A 68 13.53 -2.58 -23.34
CA LYS A 68 12.11 -2.18 -23.48
C LYS A 68 11.09 -3.24 -23.05
N PRO A 69 11.17 -4.50 -23.53
CA PRO A 69 10.22 -5.55 -23.13
C PRO A 69 10.31 -5.91 -21.65
N LEU A 70 11.48 -5.75 -21.01
CA LEU A 70 11.66 -6.04 -19.59
C LEU A 70 11.24 -4.87 -18.68
N TRP A 71 11.42 -3.63 -19.16
CA TRP A 71 11.04 -2.42 -18.43
C TRP A 71 9.53 -2.35 -18.17
N TRP A 72 8.70 -2.77 -19.12
CA TRP A 72 7.24 -2.70 -18.98
C TRP A 72 6.69 -3.53 -17.80
N PRO A 73 6.95 -4.85 -17.70
CA PRO A 73 6.51 -5.64 -16.55
C PRO A 73 7.15 -5.18 -15.24
N TRP A 74 8.41 -4.74 -15.26
CA TRP A 74 9.06 -4.19 -14.08
C TRP A 74 8.35 -2.93 -13.56
N MET A 75 7.99 -2.00 -14.44
CA MET A 75 7.28 -0.78 -14.03
C MET A 75 5.89 -1.08 -13.47
N VAL A 76 5.19 -2.07 -14.01
CA VAL A 76 3.93 -2.56 -13.44
C VAL A 76 4.16 -3.10 -12.03
N PHE A 77 5.21 -3.90 -11.82
CA PHE A 77 5.57 -4.42 -10.51
C PHE A 77 5.89 -3.29 -9.50
N VAL A 78 6.70 -2.31 -9.90
CA VAL A 78 7.02 -1.14 -9.05
C VAL A 78 5.76 -0.34 -8.69
N ASN A 79 4.85 -0.16 -9.65
CA ASN A 79 3.58 0.53 -9.38
C ASN A 79 2.70 -0.23 -8.39
N VAL A 80 2.58 -1.55 -8.53
CA VAL A 80 1.85 -2.39 -7.59
C VAL A 80 2.50 -2.34 -6.20
N LEU A 81 3.83 -2.38 -6.14
CA LEU A 81 4.57 -2.28 -4.88
C LEU A 81 4.33 -0.92 -4.20
N GLY A 82 4.31 0.18 -4.97
CA GLY A 82 3.98 1.51 -4.47
C GLY A 82 2.54 1.63 -3.96
N PHE A 83 1.59 1.02 -4.67
CA PHE A 83 0.19 0.93 -4.24
C PHE A 83 0.08 0.16 -2.92
N VAL A 84 0.70 -1.02 -2.83
CA VAL A 84 0.73 -1.84 -1.61
C VAL A 84 1.40 -1.09 -0.48
N ASN A 85 2.54 -0.44 -0.71
CA ASN A 85 3.24 0.33 0.31
C ASN A 85 2.37 1.46 0.87
N SER A 86 1.66 2.19 0.01
CA SER A 86 0.78 3.28 0.44
C SER A 86 -0.39 2.75 1.29
N HIS A 87 -0.99 1.63 0.89
CA HIS A 87 -2.06 0.98 1.66
C HIS A 87 -1.55 0.38 2.96
N LEU A 88 -0.36 -0.22 2.94
CA LEU A 88 0.29 -0.78 4.12
C LEU A 88 0.61 0.32 5.13
N LEU A 89 1.15 1.45 4.68
CA LEU A 89 1.49 2.58 5.53
C LEU A 89 0.23 3.21 6.13
N LEU A 90 -0.83 3.38 5.32
CA LEU A 90 -2.13 3.84 5.80
C LEU A 90 -2.74 2.87 6.82
N ALA A 91 -2.75 1.56 6.51
CA ALA A 91 -3.26 0.53 7.39
C ALA A 91 -2.46 0.46 8.70
N LEU A 92 -1.12 0.56 8.61
CA LEU A 92 -0.24 0.57 9.76
C LEU A 92 -0.54 1.76 10.66
N VAL A 93 -0.60 2.98 10.13
CA VAL A 93 -0.93 4.18 10.91
C VAL A 93 -2.33 4.06 11.52
N LEU A 94 -3.32 3.63 10.74
CA LEU A 94 -4.68 3.43 11.24
C LEU A 94 -4.69 2.42 12.40
N TYR A 95 -4.02 1.28 12.25
CA TYR A 95 -4.00 0.25 13.29
C TYR A 95 -3.20 0.69 14.50
N LEU A 96 -2.07 1.36 14.31
CA LEU A 96 -1.20 1.80 15.40
C LEU A 96 -1.84 2.91 16.25
N ILE A 97 -2.73 3.73 15.66
CA ILE A 97 -3.40 4.83 16.36
C ILE A 97 -4.80 4.43 16.83
N PHE A 98 -5.66 3.91 15.95
CA PHE A 98 -7.06 3.63 16.28
C PHE A 98 -7.26 2.32 17.05
N THR A 99 -6.46 1.28 16.79
CA THR A 99 -6.58 0.01 17.53
C THR A 99 -6.26 0.14 19.02
N PRO A 100 -5.19 0.84 19.47
CA PRO A 100 -4.98 1.00 20.90
C PRO A 100 -6.08 1.81 21.56
N ILE A 101 -6.68 2.79 20.88
CA ILE A 101 -7.84 3.53 21.41
C ILE A 101 -9.00 2.56 21.71
N GLY A 102 -9.30 1.65 20.77
CA GLY A 102 -10.32 0.62 20.98
C GLY A 102 -9.96 -0.37 22.09
N TRP A 103 -8.69 -0.77 22.19
CA TRP A 103 -8.18 -1.63 23.27
C TRP A 103 -8.27 -0.95 24.65
N VAL A 104 -7.81 0.29 24.76
CA VAL A 104 -7.91 1.10 25.98
C VAL A 104 -9.38 1.24 26.37
N LEU A 105 -10.27 1.57 25.43
CA LEU A 105 -11.70 1.69 25.70
C LEU A 105 -12.32 0.38 26.21
N ARG A 106 -11.90 -0.77 25.65
CA ARG A 106 -12.29 -2.11 26.13
C ARG A 106 -11.79 -2.38 27.55
N LEU A 107 -10.53 -2.07 27.85
CA LEU A 107 -9.92 -2.23 29.18
C LEU A 107 -10.55 -1.30 30.22
N THR A 108 -10.94 -0.09 29.81
CA THR A 108 -11.59 0.90 30.70
C THR A 108 -13.07 0.59 30.92
N GLY A 109 -13.61 -0.50 30.36
CA GLY A 109 -15.00 -0.91 30.51
C GLY A 109 -16.03 0.03 29.88
N LYS A 110 -15.59 1.08 29.16
CA LYS A 110 -16.46 2.07 28.53
C LYS A 110 -17.03 1.50 27.23
N ARG A 111 -18.12 0.72 27.34
CA ARG A 111 -18.90 0.27 26.18
C ARG A 111 -19.65 1.48 25.58
N LEU A 112 -19.04 2.18 24.63
CA LEU A 112 -19.66 3.33 23.93
C LEU A 112 -20.96 2.96 23.19
N LEU A 113 -21.14 1.68 22.88
CA LEU A 113 -22.36 1.17 22.28
C LEU A 113 -22.79 -0.06 23.07
N ASP A 114 -24.02 -0.03 23.59
CA ASP A 114 -24.72 -1.12 24.28
C ASP A 114 -25.01 -2.25 23.27
N ARG A 115 -23.95 -2.83 22.69
CA ARG A 115 -23.97 -3.87 21.65
C ARG A 115 -24.12 -5.23 22.31
N ASP A 116 -25.23 -5.46 22.98
CA ASP A 116 -25.61 -6.83 23.31
C ASP A 116 -26.31 -7.47 22.12
N PHE A 117 -25.51 -7.84 21.11
CA PHE A 117 -25.99 -8.53 19.91
C PHE A 117 -26.77 -9.82 20.23
N ARG A 118 -26.43 -10.48 21.34
CA ARG A 118 -27.13 -11.68 21.82
C ARG A 118 -28.54 -11.33 22.30
N ARG A 119 -28.67 -10.24 23.06
CA ARG A 119 -29.94 -9.69 23.54
C ARG A 119 -30.81 -9.21 22.39
N SER A 120 -30.24 -8.48 21.42
CA SER A 120 -30.99 -8.02 20.23
C SER A 120 -31.53 -9.19 19.41
N ARG A 121 -30.74 -10.27 19.27
CA ARG A 121 -31.15 -11.47 18.53
C ARG A 121 -32.27 -12.23 19.23
N GLN A 122 -32.21 -12.34 20.57
CA GLN A 122 -33.28 -12.93 21.38
C GLN A 122 -34.58 -12.12 21.30
N ILE A 123 -34.50 -10.79 21.41
CA ILE A 123 -35.68 -9.91 21.28
C ILE A 123 -36.36 -10.10 19.92
N LEU A 124 -35.59 -10.17 18.83
CA LEU A 124 -36.14 -10.38 17.49
C LEU A 124 -36.73 -11.78 17.30
N SER A 125 -36.12 -12.83 17.86
CA SER A 125 -36.65 -14.20 17.74
C SER A 125 -37.96 -14.43 18.51
N GLU A 126 -38.19 -13.66 19.58
CA GLU A 126 -39.43 -13.69 20.36
C GLU A 126 -40.50 -12.72 19.81
N GLY A 127 -40.26 -12.10 18.65
CA GLY A 127 -41.18 -11.11 18.04
C GLY A 127 -41.19 -9.75 18.74
N GLY A 128 -40.21 -9.49 19.61
CA GLY A 128 -40.05 -8.25 20.33
C GLY A 128 -39.46 -7.11 19.49
N SER A 129 -39.69 -5.88 19.95
CA SER A 129 -39.22 -4.66 19.29
C SER A 129 -37.85 -4.23 19.80
N LEU A 130 -36.92 -3.93 18.88
CA LEU A 130 -35.61 -3.32 19.20
C LEU A 130 -35.71 -1.83 19.54
N TRP A 131 -36.88 -1.22 19.32
CA TRP A 131 -37.09 0.18 19.63
C TRP A 131 -37.05 0.40 21.13
N ARG A 132 -35.96 1.02 21.61
CA ARG A 132 -35.89 1.51 22.99
C ARG A 132 -36.82 2.71 23.11
N ARG A 133 -37.91 2.56 23.87
CA ARG A 133 -38.75 3.69 24.25
C ARG A 133 -37.90 4.65 25.08
N ARG A 134 -37.81 5.90 24.63
CA ARG A 134 -37.09 6.95 25.36
C ARG A 134 -38.04 7.55 26.38
N GLU A 135 -37.60 7.62 27.62
CA GLU A 135 -38.38 8.19 28.72
C GLU A 135 -38.39 9.73 28.68
N THR A 136 -37.35 10.34 28.12
CA THR A 136 -37.23 11.80 27.95
C THR A 136 -37.20 12.20 26.47
N PRO A 137 -38.10 13.10 26.03
CA PRO A 137 -38.00 13.74 24.72
C PRO A 137 -36.72 14.60 24.66
N LEU A 138 -35.93 14.46 23.58
CA LEU A 138 -34.67 15.19 23.38
C LEU A 138 -34.87 16.70 23.18
N LEU A 139 -36.03 17.08 22.64
CA LEU A 139 -36.35 18.45 22.25
C LEU A 139 -37.80 18.72 22.64
N ASP A 140 -38.04 19.92 23.17
CA ASP A 140 -39.39 20.38 23.42
C ASP A 140 -40.14 20.55 22.09
N SER A 141 -41.43 20.24 22.10
CA SER A 141 -42.37 20.40 20.99
C SER A 141 -42.31 21.80 20.36
N GLN A 142 -41.97 22.82 21.14
CA GLN A 142 -41.83 24.20 20.66
C GLN A 142 -40.58 24.44 19.80
N HIS A 143 -39.56 23.60 19.89
CA HIS A 143 -38.30 23.77 19.15
C HIS A 143 -38.52 23.57 17.64
N PHE A 144 -39.42 22.68 17.25
CA PHE A 144 -39.78 22.45 15.84
C PHE A 144 -40.46 23.65 15.18
N LYS A 145 -41.10 24.53 15.98
CA LYS A 145 -41.81 25.72 15.46
C LYS A 145 -40.87 26.89 15.13
N ARG A 146 -39.59 26.82 15.49
CA ARG A 146 -38.60 27.89 15.31
C ARG A 146 -37.59 27.63 14.19
N GLN A 147 -37.71 26.51 13.48
CA GLN A 147 -36.79 26.11 12.42
C GLN A 147 -37.19 26.62 11.01
N PHE A 148 -38.39 27.17 10.86
CA PHE A 148 -38.91 27.79 9.64
C PHE A 148 -39.44 29.17 9.98
#